data_AF-A0A5S3W3Z2-F1
#
_entry.id   AF-A0A5S3W3Z2-F1
#
_cell.length_a   1.000
_cell.length_b   1.000
_cell.length_c   1.000
_cell.angle_alpha   90.00
_cell.angle_beta   90.00
_cell.angle_gamma   90.00
#
_symmetry.space_group_name_H-M   'P 1'
#
loop_
_entity.id
_entity.type
_entity.pdbx_description
1 polymer ?
#
loop_
_entity_poly.entity_id
_entity_poly.type
_entity_poly.pdbx_seq_one_letter_code
_entity_poly.pdbx_strand_id
1 'polypeptide(L)'
;KAMFIGFTGTPLMKKDKKKSLEVFGPYIHTYKFDEAVNDGVVLDLRYEARDIDQHLTSKKKVDQWFEAKTKGLSNLAKMQLKQKWGTMQKVLSSKSRLEQIVSDMLMDMEVKPALMSGRGNAMLVCASVHQ
;
A
#
# COMPACT_ATOMS: atom_id res chain seq x y z
N LYS A 1 33.20 -11.19 -30.65
CA LYS A 1 32.26 -12.08 -29.89
C LYS A 1 32.09 -11.45 -28.51
N ALA A 2 30.88 -11.37 -27.96
CA ALA A 2 30.61 -10.75 -26.66
C ALA A 2 30.12 -11.77 -25.64
N MET A 3 30.43 -11.54 -24.36
CA MET A 3 29.94 -12.31 -23.22
C MET A 3 29.02 -11.42 -22.39
N PHE A 4 27.89 -11.97 -21.93
CA PHE A 4 26.93 -11.27 -21.10
C PHE A 4 26.84 -11.94 -19.73
N ILE A 5 26.92 -11.14 -18.66
CA ILE A 5 26.83 -11.59 -17.27
C ILE A 5 25.74 -10.76 -16.60
N GLY A 6 24.78 -11.44 -15.96
CA GLY A 6 23.67 -10.81 -15.25
C GLY A 6 23.80 -10.98 -13.74
N PHE A 7 23.59 -9.89 -13.00
CA PHE A 7 23.47 -9.89 -11.55
C PHE A 7 22.03 -9.58 -11.17
N THR A 8 21.44 -10.35 -10.25
CA THR A 8 20.08 -10.11 -9.76
C THR A 8 19.91 -10.66 -8.36
N GLY A 9 19.26 -9.89 -7.48
CA GLY A 9 18.81 -10.37 -6.18
C GLY A 9 17.46 -11.10 -6.23
N THR A 10 16.69 -10.91 -7.30
CA THR A 10 15.35 -11.49 -7.49
C THR A 10 15.25 -12.10 -8.89
N PRO A 11 15.77 -13.33 -9.10
CA PRO A 11 15.70 -13.97 -10.41
C PRO A 11 14.25 -14.18 -10.84
N LEU A 12 13.98 -14.01 -12.14
CA LEU A 12 12.64 -14.22 -12.71
C LEU A 12 12.36 -15.72 -12.81
N MET A 13 11.35 -16.17 -12.07
CA MET A 13 10.91 -17.58 -12.01
C MET A 13 9.54 -17.83 -12.63
N LYS A 14 8.83 -16.77 -13.03
CA LYS A 14 7.46 -16.82 -13.56
C LYS A 14 7.36 -17.68 -14.83
N LYS A 15 6.30 -18.49 -14.93
CA LYS A 15 6.08 -19.42 -16.07
C LYS A 15 5.69 -18.69 -17.36
N ASP A 16 5.05 -17.53 -17.25
CA ASP A 16 4.57 -16.69 -18.34
C ASP A 16 5.62 -15.72 -18.89
N LYS A 17 6.85 -15.75 -18.36
CA LYS A 17 7.97 -14.89 -18.78
C LYS A 17 9.21 -15.73 -19.02
N LYS A 18 10.09 -15.26 -19.91
CA LYS A 18 11.43 -15.85 -20.04
C LYS A 18 12.14 -15.74 -18.70
N LYS A 19 12.61 -16.88 -18.18
CA LYS A 19 13.28 -16.93 -16.87
C LYS A 19 14.68 -16.36 -16.97
N SER A 20 15.22 -15.86 -15.85
CA SER A 20 16.61 -15.39 -15.81
C SER A 20 17.59 -16.47 -16.29
N LEU A 21 17.34 -17.74 -15.92
CA LEU A 21 18.14 -18.89 -16.34
C LEU A 21 18.06 -19.20 -17.83
N GLU A 22 16.94 -18.90 -18.49
CA GLU A 22 16.78 -19.11 -19.94
C GLU A 22 17.52 -18.04 -20.75
N VAL A 23 17.69 -16.85 -20.18
CA VAL A 23 18.38 -15.72 -20.82
C VAL A 23 19.89 -15.76 -20.59
N PHE A 24 20.30 -16.02 -19.35
CA PHE A 24 21.71 -15.92 -18.93
C PHE A 24 22.40 -17.27 -18.70
N GLY A 25 21.65 -18.38 -18.75
CA GLY A 25 22.16 -19.69 -18.40
C GLY A 25 22.16 -19.96 -16.88
N PRO A 26 22.87 -21.01 -16.43
CA PRO A 26 22.89 -21.40 -15.01
C PRO A 26 23.55 -20.34 -14.14
N TYR A 27 23.25 -20.37 -12.84
CA TYR A 27 23.96 -19.55 -11.87
C TYR A 27 25.45 -19.93 -11.82
N ILE A 28 26.32 -18.93 -11.96
CA ILE A 28 27.76 -19.09 -11.72
C ILE A 28 28.02 -19.19 -10.20
N HIS A 29 27.29 -18.39 -9.42
CA HIS A 29 27.36 -18.33 -7.96
C HIS A 29 26.03 -17.81 -7.39
N THR A 30 25.73 -18.12 -6.13
CA THR A 30 24.59 -17.56 -5.40
C THR A 30 25.04 -17.10 -4.01
N TYR A 31 24.56 -15.94 -3.59
CA TYR A 31 24.67 -15.44 -2.22
C TYR A 31 23.30 -14.88 -1.86
N LYS A 32 22.60 -15.57 -0.95
CA LYS A 32 21.20 -15.36 -0.64
C LYS A 32 21.03 -14.41 0.54
N PHE A 33 19.79 -13.96 0.70
CA PHE A 33 19.42 -13.03 1.77
C PHE A 33 19.70 -13.61 3.17
N ASP A 34 19.36 -14.88 3.41
CA ASP A 34 19.57 -15.56 4.68
C ASP A 34 21.07 -15.74 5.00
N GLU A 35 21.89 -16.05 4.00
CA GLU A 35 23.36 -16.07 4.13
C GLU A 35 23.88 -14.68 4.52
N ALA A 36 23.41 -13.62 3.85
CA ALA A 36 23.82 -12.25 4.15
C ALA A 36 23.39 -11.76 5.54
N VAL A 37 22.25 -12.22 6.05
CA VAL A 37 21.80 -11.95 7.42
C VAL A 37 22.68 -12.69 8.43
N ASN A 38 22.99 -13.97 8.20
CA ASN A 38 23.84 -14.76 9.09
C ASN A 38 25.27 -14.20 9.18
N ASP A 39 25.80 -13.71 8.07
CA ASP A 39 27.13 -13.11 8.01
C ASP A 39 27.16 -11.66 8.55
N GLY A 40 26.01 -11.10 8.94
CA GLY A 40 25.90 -9.75 9.50
C GLY A 40 26.09 -8.62 8.47
N VAL A 41 26.07 -8.94 7.18
CA VAL A 41 26.22 -7.98 6.08
C VAL A 41 24.88 -7.26 5.80
N VAL A 42 23.75 -7.92 6.08
CA VAL A 42 22.40 -7.38 5.92
C VAL A 42 21.63 -7.53 7.24
N LEU A 43 20.77 -6.56 7.56
CA LEU A 43 19.87 -6.65 8.71
C LEU A 43 18.64 -7.49 8.37
N ASP A 44 18.16 -8.26 9.35
CA ASP A 44 16.91 -9.02 9.21
C ASP A 44 15.68 -8.10 9.12
N LEU A 45 14.64 -8.57 8.44
CA LEU A 45 13.41 -7.81 8.21
C LEU A 45 12.33 -8.19 9.21
N ARG A 46 11.91 -7.23 10.04
CA ARG A 46 10.71 -7.37 10.87
C ARG A 46 9.47 -6.90 10.13
N TYR A 47 8.54 -7.81 9.85
CA TYR A 47 7.26 -7.50 9.19
C TYR A 47 6.10 -7.45 10.20
N GLU A 48 5.36 -6.34 10.21
CA GLU A 48 4.18 -6.13 11.04
C GLU A 48 2.99 -5.80 10.15
N ALA A 49 2.12 -6.78 9.90
CA ALA A 49 0.89 -6.56 9.15
C ALA A 49 -0.14 -5.83 10.02
N ARG A 50 -0.81 -4.82 9.45
CA ARG A 50 -1.94 -4.12 10.07
C ARG A 50 -3.12 -4.07 9.11
N ASP A 51 -4.30 -4.37 9.62
CA ASP A 51 -5.55 -4.16 8.91
C ASP A 51 -6.29 -2.98 9.52
N ILE A 52 -6.90 -2.14 8.68
CA ILE A 52 -7.62 -0.94 9.09
C ILE A 52 -9.02 -1.03 8.51
N ASP A 53 -9.96 -1.32 9.40
CA ASP A 53 -11.36 -1.57 9.05
C ASP A 53 -12.00 -0.37 8.34
N GLN A 54 -12.57 -0.63 7.17
CA GLN A 54 -13.32 0.36 6.40
C GLN A 54 -14.80 0.33 6.78
N HIS A 55 -15.17 1.07 7.81
CA HIS A 55 -16.57 1.25 8.16
C HIS A 55 -17.00 2.72 8.02
N LEU A 56 -18.00 2.95 7.17
CA LEU A 56 -18.77 4.20 7.22
C LEU A 56 -19.44 4.28 8.59
N THR A 57 -18.96 5.19 9.44
CA THR A 57 -19.37 5.36 10.85
C THR A 57 -20.89 5.43 11.01
N SER A 58 -21.62 5.89 9.98
CA SER A 58 -23.06 5.64 9.84
C SER A 58 -23.54 5.83 8.40
N LYS A 59 -23.77 4.74 7.65
CA LYS A 59 -24.44 4.79 6.33
C LYS A 59 -25.74 5.60 6.39
N LYS A 60 -26.51 5.43 7.47
CA LYS A 60 -27.79 6.11 7.70
C LYS A 60 -27.65 7.63 7.79
N LYS A 61 -26.63 8.14 8.50
CA LYS A 61 -26.36 9.60 8.55
C LYS A 61 -25.90 10.15 7.22
N VAL A 62 -25.12 9.37 6.47
CA VAL A 62 -24.65 9.75 5.13
C VAL A 62 -25.82 9.84 4.16
N ASP A 63 -26.71 8.85 4.15
CA ASP A 63 -27.93 8.87 3.34
C ASP A 63 -28.89 10.00 3.77
N GLN A 64 -29.03 10.28 5.06
CA GLN A 64 -29.78 11.44 5.55
C GLN A 64 -29.18 12.77 5.07
N TRP A 65 -27.85 12.89 5.05
CA TRP A 65 -27.17 14.06 4.50
C TRP A 65 -27.42 14.20 2.99
N PHE A 66 -27.49 13.08 2.23
CA PHE A 66 -27.91 13.12 0.82
C PHE A 66 -29.28 13.72 0.65
N GLU A 67 -30.25 13.18 1.37
CA GLU A 67 -31.66 13.55 1.26
C GLU A 67 -31.85 15.01 1.68
N ALA A 68 -31.12 15.47 2.69
CA ALA A 68 -31.10 16.88 3.09
C ALA A 68 -30.50 17.80 2.03
N LYS A 69 -29.38 17.42 1.40
CA LYS A 69 -28.69 18.25 0.39
C LYS A 69 -29.33 18.20 -1.00
N THR A 70 -30.15 17.19 -1.27
CA THR A 70 -30.90 17.05 -2.53
C THR A 70 -32.36 17.46 -2.41
N LYS A 71 -32.75 18.02 -1.27
CA LYS A 71 -34.10 18.51 -1.03
C LYS A 71 -34.42 19.65 -2.01
N GLY A 72 -35.47 19.47 -2.82
CA GLY A 72 -35.90 20.45 -3.83
C GLY A 72 -35.37 20.20 -5.26
N LEU A 73 -34.53 19.19 -5.48
CA LEU A 73 -34.14 18.78 -6.83
C LEU A 73 -35.24 17.96 -7.52
N SER A 74 -35.32 18.08 -8.85
CA SER A 74 -36.18 17.21 -9.65
C SER A 74 -35.73 15.76 -9.58
N ASN A 75 -36.65 14.82 -9.81
CA ASN A 75 -36.34 13.39 -9.79
C ASN A 75 -35.18 13.01 -10.73
N LEU A 76 -35.10 13.64 -11.91
CA LEU A 76 -34.01 13.46 -12.87
C LEU A 76 -32.65 13.92 -12.31
N ALA A 77 -32.59 15.12 -11.72
CA ALA A 77 -31.36 15.65 -11.13
C ALA A 77 -30.89 14.82 -9.92
N LYS A 78 -31.85 14.36 -9.09
CA LYS A 78 -31.58 13.50 -7.95
C LYS A 78 -31.04 12.13 -8.39
N MET A 79 -31.56 11.57 -9.47
CA MET A 79 -31.07 10.31 -10.06
C MET A 79 -29.63 10.40 -10.56
N GLN A 80 -29.28 11.50 -11.24
CA GLN A 80 -27.91 11.75 -11.70
C GLN A 80 -26.93 11.88 -10.54
N LEU A 81 -27.32 12.56 -9.45
CA LEU A 81 -26.52 12.65 -8.23
C LEU A 81 -26.38 11.30 -7.53
N LYS A 82 -27.43 10.47 -7.55
CA LYS A 82 -27.42 9.12 -6.95
C LYS A 82 -26.43 8.19 -7.66
N GLN A 83 -26.22 8.35 -8.97
CA GLN A 83 -25.16 7.61 -9.69
C GLN A 83 -23.76 7.97 -9.19
N LYS A 84 -23.51 9.22 -8.81
CA LYS A 84 -22.23 9.68 -8.24
C LYS A 84 -22.11 9.45 -6.72
N TRP A 85 -23.22 9.12 -6.05
CA TRP A 85 -23.31 8.97 -4.60
C TRP A 85 -22.43 7.85 -4.05
N GLY A 86 -22.39 6.70 -4.73
CA GLY A 86 -21.51 5.59 -4.35
C GLY A 86 -20.02 5.96 -4.39
N THR A 87 -19.62 6.83 -5.32
CA THR A 87 -18.26 7.38 -5.38
C THR A 87 -17.98 8.29 -4.19
N MET A 88 -18.93 9.15 -3.81
CA MET A 88 -18.75 10.04 -2.66
C MET A 88 -18.70 9.29 -1.33
N GLN A 89 -19.50 8.23 -1.17
CA GLN A 89 -19.40 7.32 -0.02
C GLN A 89 -18.00 6.68 0.08
N LYS A 90 -17.45 6.23 -1.06
CA LYS A 90 -16.07 5.69 -1.13
C LYS A 90 -15.03 6.74 -0.75
N VAL A 91 -15.15 7.97 -1.25
CA VAL A 91 -14.22 9.07 -0.91
C VAL A 91 -14.25 9.37 0.59
N LEU A 92 -15.44 9.43 1.20
CA LEU A 92 -15.59 9.66 2.63
C LEU A 92 -14.97 8.54 3.47
N SER A 93 -15.21 7.27 3.10
CA SER A 93 -14.56 6.13 3.77
C SER A 93 -13.04 6.14 3.60
N SER A 94 -12.55 6.55 2.42
CA SER A 94 -11.11 6.66 2.17
C SER A 94 -10.46 7.71 3.06
N LYS A 95 -11.08 8.90 3.22
CA LYS A 95 -10.56 9.94 4.11
C LYS A 95 -10.46 9.46 5.55
N SER A 96 -11.52 8.85 6.08
CA SER A 96 -11.52 8.28 7.44
C SER A 96 -10.42 7.24 7.62
N ARG A 97 -10.18 6.39 6.62
CA ARG A 97 -9.13 5.38 6.67
C ARG A 97 -7.73 6.02 6.67
N LEU A 98 -7.52 7.05 5.85
CA LEU A 98 -6.24 7.76 5.80
C LEU A 98 -5.92 8.43 7.15
N GLU A 99 -6.92 9.02 7.81
CA GLU A 99 -6.75 9.61 9.14
C GLU A 99 -6.32 8.55 10.17
N GLN A 100 -6.90 7.35 10.13
CA GLN A 100 -6.50 6.23 10.99
C GLN A 100 -5.08 5.75 10.70
N ILE A 101 -4.70 5.62 9.42
CA ILE A 101 -3.32 5.27 9.01
C ILE A 101 -2.33 6.27 9.59
N VAL A 102 -2.60 7.57 9.40
CA VAL A 102 -1.71 8.63 9.88
C VAL A 102 -1.60 8.60 11.40
N SER A 103 -2.72 8.43 12.11
CA SER A 103 -2.71 8.33 13.58
C SER A 103 -1.87 7.15 14.08
N ASP A 104 -1.98 5.99 13.43
CA ASP A 104 -1.22 4.79 13.80
C ASP A 104 0.28 4.97 13.50
N MET A 105 0.62 5.60 12.37
CA MET A 105 2.01 5.95 12.04
C MET A 105 2.62 6.94 13.04
N LEU A 106 1.87 7.97 13.45
CA LEU A 106 2.33 8.94 14.46
C LEU A 106 2.54 8.28 15.81
N MET A 107 1.62 7.41 16.23
CA MET A 107 1.77 6.61 17.44
C MET A 107 3.05 5.77 17.38
N ASP A 108 3.30 5.09 16.26
CA ASP A 108 4.53 4.30 16.07
C ASP A 108 5.80 5.15 16.18
N MET A 109 5.81 6.36 15.63
CA MET A 109 6.91 7.31 15.76
C MET A 109 7.15 7.76 17.20
N GLU A 110 6.10 7.76 18.03
CA GLU A 110 6.14 8.17 19.44
C GLU A 110 6.37 7.04 20.43
N VAL A 111 6.18 5.77 20.06
CA VAL A 111 6.28 4.63 21.01
C VAL A 111 7.28 3.54 20.61
N LYS A 112 7.63 3.40 19.32
CA LYS A 112 8.54 2.33 18.89
C LYS A 112 9.99 2.77 19.09
N PRO A 113 10.82 2.01 19.85
CA PRO A 113 12.20 2.39 20.13
C PRO A 113 13.04 2.68 18.88
N ALA A 114 12.83 1.90 17.81
CA ALA A 114 13.53 2.07 16.54
C ALA A 114 13.22 3.43 15.87
N LEU A 115 12.01 3.96 16.04
CA LEU A 115 11.55 5.19 15.40
C LEU A 115 11.76 6.42 16.30
N MET A 116 11.56 6.28 17.62
CA MET A 116 11.71 7.38 18.59
C MET A 116 13.16 7.83 18.80
N SER A 117 14.13 6.96 18.53
CA SER A 117 15.54 7.18 18.91
C SER A 117 16.19 8.39 18.23
N GLY A 118 15.55 8.98 17.22
CA GLY A 118 16.12 10.01 16.34
C GLY A 118 17.23 9.48 15.43
N ARG A 119 17.54 8.18 15.48
CA ARG A 119 18.53 7.52 14.64
C ARG A 119 17.85 6.90 13.42
N GLY A 120 17.59 7.71 12.40
CA GLY A 120 17.06 7.26 11.12
C GLY A 120 15.91 8.11 10.61
N ASN A 121 15.39 7.73 9.44
CA ASN A 121 14.18 8.29 8.83
C ASN A 121 13.25 7.15 8.40
N ALA A 122 12.05 7.50 7.92
CA ALA A 122 11.08 6.54 7.41
C ALA A 122 10.63 6.91 6.00
N MET A 123 10.13 5.90 5.28
CA MET A 123 9.55 6.05 3.95
C MET A 123 8.13 5.49 3.95
N LEU A 124 7.18 6.27 3.41
CA LEU A 124 5.82 5.83 3.13
C LEU A 124 5.68 5.56 1.63
N VAL A 125 5.29 4.34 1.26
CA VAL A 125 5.07 3.93 -0.13
C VAL A 125 3.59 3.82 -0.40
N CYS A 126 3.07 4.63 -1.32
CA CYS A 126 1.67 4.62 -1.74
C CYS A 126 1.50 3.93 -3.09
N ALA A 127 0.33 3.34 -3.33
CA ALA A 127 0.04 2.62 -4.58
C ALA A 127 -0.16 3.55 -5.79
N SER A 128 -0.53 4.82 -5.57
CA SER A 128 -0.82 5.79 -6.61
C SER A 128 -0.64 7.22 -6.10
N VAL A 129 -0.39 8.16 -7.03
CA VAL A 129 -0.38 9.61 -6.76
C VAL A 129 -1.78 10.23 -6.69
N HIS A 130 -2.83 9.48 -7.06
CA HIS A 130 -4.22 9.95 -7.17
C HIS A 130 -5.14 9.44 -6.06
N GLN A 131 -4.60 9.21 -4.86
CA GLN A 131 -5.35 8.58 -3.77
C GLN A 131 -6.46 9.47 -3.19
#